data_AF-A0A453DGB0-F1
#
_entry.id   AF-A0A453DGB0-F1
#
_cell.length_a   1.000
_cell.length_b   1.000
_cell.length_c   1.000
_cell.angle_alpha   90.00
_cell.angle_beta   90.00
_cell.angle_gamma   90.00
#
_symmetry.space_group_name_H-M   'P 1'
#
loop_
_entity.id
_entity.type
_entity.pdbx_description
1 polymer ?
#
loop_
_entity_poly.entity_id
_entity_poly.type
_entity_poly.pdbx_seq_one_letter_code
_entity_poly.pdbx_strand_id
1 'polypeptide(L)'
;QALNNLGSVYVDCGNLDLAAECYINALKIGHTRAHQGLARVHFLRNNRTGAFEEMTKLIEKARSNASAYEKRSEYCDRDLTKADLQMVTKLDPLRVYPYRYRAAVLMDNHKEKDAISELTKAIAFKADLNLLHLRAAFHEHVGDISGALRDCRAALSVDPNHQEMLELHHRVNSQEP
;
A
#
# COMPACT_ATOMS: atom_id res chain seq x y z
N GLN A 1 25.11 -2.23 -8.30
CA GLN A 1 24.40 -1.02 -7.82
C GLN A 1 24.20 0.02 -8.92
N ALA A 2 25.24 0.44 -9.65
CA ALA A 2 25.14 1.45 -10.71
C ALA A 2 24.12 1.12 -11.81
N LEU A 3 24.14 -0.11 -12.35
CA LEU A 3 23.19 -0.55 -13.38
C LEU A 3 21.73 -0.52 -12.90
N ASN A 4 21.47 -0.89 -11.65
CA ASN A 4 20.13 -0.82 -11.06
C ASN A 4 19.63 0.64 -10.96
N ASN A 5 20.50 1.55 -10.54
CA ASN A 5 20.16 2.97 -10.44
C ASN A 5 19.91 3.58 -11.83
N LEU A 6 20.76 3.25 -12.81
CA LEU A 6 20.58 3.69 -14.20
C LEU A 6 19.27 3.18 -14.79
N GLY A 7 18.92 1.91 -14.53
CA GLY A 7 17.62 1.36 -14.91
C GLY A 7 16.45 2.19 -14.37
N SER A 8 16.52 2.62 -13.11
CA SER A 8 15.47 3.48 -12.51
C SER A 8 15.36 4.83 -13.21
N VAL A 9 16.49 5.46 -13.54
CA VAL A 9 16.51 6.71 -14.30
C VAL A 9 15.85 6.52 -15.67
N TYR A 10 16.17 5.43 -16.38
CA TYR A 10 15.52 5.13 -17.66
C TYR A 10 14.01 4.90 -17.53
N VAL A 11 13.55 4.25 -16.45
CA VAL A 11 12.11 4.13 -16.18
C VAL A 11 11.47 5.52 -16.02
N ASP A 12 12.10 6.40 -15.25
CA ASP A 12 11.57 7.74 -15.00
C ASP A 12 11.59 8.62 -16.27
N CYS A 13 12.49 8.33 -17.22
CA CYS A 13 12.49 8.90 -18.57
C CYS A 13 11.53 8.22 -19.57
N GLY A 14 10.81 7.16 -19.16
CA GLY A 14 9.92 6.38 -20.04
C GLY A 14 10.63 5.41 -21.00
N ASN A 15 11.97 5.30 -20.91
CA ASN A 15 12.79 4.42 -21.76
C ASN A 15 12.80 2.99 -21.21
N LEU A 16 11.67 2.30 -21.32
CA LEU A 16 11.45 1.00 -20.66
C LEU A 16 12.37 -0.12 -21.17
N ASP A 17 12.76 -0.12 -22.45
CA ASP A 17 13.67 -1.14 -23.01
C ASP A 17 15.07 -1.01 -22.42
N LEU A 18 15.63 0.19 -22.42
CA LEU A 18 16.93 0.48 -21.81
C LEU A 18 16.91 0.19 -20.30
N ALA A 19 15.79 0.47 -19.63
CA ALA A 19 15.62 0.12 -18.23
C ALA A 19 15.69 -1.41 -18.02
N ALA A 20 14.96 -2.18 -18.83
CA ALA A 20 14.97 -3.65 -18.76
C ALA A 20 16.37 -4.22 -18.96
N GLU A 21 17.10 -3.74 -19.97
CA GLU A 21 18.48 -4.16 -20.23
C GLU A 21 19.41 -3.86 -19.04
N CYS A 22 19.29 -2.68 -18.44
CA CYS A 22 20.05 -2.31 -17.26
C CYS A 22 19.80 -3.26 -16.09
N TYR A 23 18.53 -3.61 -15.84
CA TYR A 23 18.18 -4.54 -14.77
C TYR A 23 18.61 -5.99 -15.08
N ILE A 24 18.48 -6.46 -16.32
CA ILE A 24 18.98 -7.79 -16.73
C ILE A 24 20.49 -7.86 -16.53
N ASN A 25 21.23 -6.82 -16.93
CA ASN A 25 22.67 -6.77 -16.73
C ASN A 25 23.04 -6.68 -15.23
N ALA A 26 22.24 -5.98 -14.42
CA ALA A 26 22.41 -5.97 -12.97
C ALA A 26 22.20 -7.37 -12.35
N LEU A 27 21.21 -8.14 -12.84
CA LEU A 27 20.98 -9.52 -12.41
C LEU A 27 22.14 -10.45 -12.78
N LYS A 28 22.72 -10.30 -13.98
CA LYS A 28 23.89 -11.08 -14.42
C LYS A 28 25.10 -10.94 -13.49
N ILE A 29 25.26 -9.77 -12.86
CA ILE A 29 26.33 -9.52 -11.88
C ILE A 29 25.87 -9.78 -10.42
N GLY A 30 24.77 -10.49 -10.22
CA GLY A 30 24.30 -10.94 -8.90
C GLY A 30 23.50 -9.90 -8.10
N HIS A 31 23.06 -8.79 -8.70
CA HIS A 31 22.25 -7.79 -8.00
C HIS A 31 20.76 -8.21 -7.97
N THR A 32 20.41 -9.08 -7.04
CA THR A 32 19.08 -9.70 -6.95
C THR A 32 17.92 -8.71 -6.88
N ARG A 33 18.11 -7.53 -6.27
CA ARG A 33 17.07 -6.49 -6.16
C ARG A 33 16.63 -5.93 -7.52
N ALA A 34 17.41 -6.12 -8.58
CA ALA A 34 17.02 -5.70 -9.93
C ALA A 34 15.76 -6.42 -10.46
N HIS A 35 15.37 -7.57 -9.88
CA HIS A 35 14.07 -8.20 -10.14
C HIS A 35 12.89 -7.26 -9.85
N GLN A 36 12.98 -6.43 -8.80
CA GLN A 36 11.95 -5.42 -8.50
C GLN A 36 11.86 -4.34 -9.59
N GLY A 37 13.00 -3.95 -10.16
CA GLY A 37 13.07 -3.02 -11.29
C GLY A 37 12.43 -3.59 -12.55
N LEU A 38 12.73 -4.85 -12.88
CA LEU A 38 12.07 -5.55 -13.98
C LEU A 38 10.57 -5.70 -13.77
N ALA A 39 10.13 -6.00 -12.55
CA ALA A 39 8.72 -6.08 -12.23
C ALA A 39 8.00 -4.73 -12.50
N ARG A 40 8.62 -3.61 -12.12
CA ARG A 40 8.12 -2.25 -12.45
C ARG A 40 8.04 -2.04 -13.96
N VAL A 41 9.05 -2.45 -14.72
CA VAL A 41 9.04 -2.33 -16.20
C VAL A 41 7.92 -3.17 -16.82
N HIS A 42 7.75 -4.43 -16.40
CA HIS A 42 6.65 -5.29 -16.85
C HIS A 42 5.29 -4.67 -16.55
N PHE A 43 5.10 -4.15 -15.33
CA PHE A 43 3.86 -3.49 -14.94
C PHE A 43 3.57 -2.25 -15.80
N LEU A 44 4.56 -1.39 -16.05
CA LEU A 44 4.41 -0.21 -16.91
C LEU A 44 4.11 -0.56 -18.38
N ARG A 45 4.43 -1.79 -18.81
CA ARG A 45 4.05 -2.34 -20.11
C ARG A 45 2.69 -3.05 -20.10
N ASN A 46 1.90 -2.89 -19.05
CA ASN A 46 0.65 -3.62 -18.81
C ASN A 46 0.80 -5.15 -18.71
N ASN A 47 2.01 -5.66 -18.46
CA ASN A 47 2.28 -7.08 -18.26
C ASN A 47 2.33 -7.40 -16.75
N ARG A 48 1.16 -7.55 -16.12
CA ARG A 48 1.07 -7.89 -14.68
C ARG A 48 1.64 -9.27 -14.38
N THR A 49 1.44 -10.26 -15.24
CA THR A 49 1.96 -11.62 -15.06
C THR A 49 3.49 -11.62 -14.98
N GLY A 50 4.16 -10.94 -15.91
CA GLY A 50 5.61 -10.78 -15.88
C GLY A 50 6.10 -10.04 -14.63
N ALA A 51 5.35 -9.03 -14.18
CA ALA A 51 5.68 -8.33 -12.93
C ALA A 51 5.59 -9.26 -11.70
N PHE A 52 4.56 -10.09 -11.64
CA PHE A 52 4.36 -11.08 -10.60
C PHE A 52 5.47 -12.14 -10.59
N GLU A 53 5.86 -12.66 -11.76
CA GLU A 53 6.93 -13.64 -11.91
C GLU A 53 8.28 -13.09 -11.45
N GLU A 54 8.62 -11.87 -11.85
CA GLU A 54 9.88 -11.23 -11.41
C GLU A 54 9.91 -11.00 -9.90
N MET A 55 8.80 -10.59 -9.30
CA MET A 55 8.71 -10.48 -7.83
C MET A 55 8.78 -11.85 -7.14
N THR A 56 8.27 -12.91 -7.75
CA THR A 56 8.38 -14.28 -7.22
C THR A 56 9.83 -14.74 -7.20
N LYS A 57 10.59 -14.52 -8.29
CA LYS A 57 12.04 -14.78 -8.34
C LYS A 57 12.79 -13.99 -7.27
N LEU A 58 12.38 -12.75 -6.99
CA LEU A 58 12.95 -11.95 -5.91
C LEU A 58 12.70 -12.58 -4.53
N ILE A 59 11.48 -13.01 -4.24
CA ILE A 59 11.09 -13.61 -2.96
C ILE A 59 11.89 -14.89 -2.69
N GLU A 60 12.04 -15.76 -3.70
CA GLU A 60 12.81 -17.00 -3.61
C GLU A 60 14.29 -16.75 -3.27
N LYS A 61 14.88 -15.72 -3.87
CA LYS A 61 16.31 -15.41 -3.69
C LYS A 61 16.61 -14.53 -2.48
N ALA A 62 15.72 -13.62 -2.11
CA ALA A 62 15.97 -12.58 -1.09
C ALA A 62 15.55 -12.98 0.34
N ARG A 63 15.24 -14.27 0.58
CA ARG A 63 14.83 -14.80 1.91
C ARG A 63 13.70 -14.00 2.56
N SER A 64 12.52 -14.04 1.95
CA SER A 64 11.25 -13.67 2.61
C SER A 64 11.22 -12.28 3.24
N ASN A 65 11.44 -11.23 2.44
CA ASN A 65 11.29 -9.85 2.88
C ASN A 65 9.82 -9.40 2.75
N ALA A 66 9.25 -8.84 3.82
CA ALA A 66 7.90 -8.27 3.84
C ALA A 66 7.65 -7.30 2.67
N SER A 67 8.64 -6.46 2.33
CA SER A 67 8.54 -5.51 1.23
C SER A 67 8.36 -6.17 -0.15
N ALA A 68 8.89 -7.39 -0.34
CA ALA A 68 8.77 -8.09 -1.62
C ALA A 68 7.37 -8.71 -1.77
N TYR A 69 6.82 -9.28 -0.70
CA TYR A 69 5.43 -9.74 -0.67
C TYR A 69 4.45 -8.58 -0.84
N GLU A 70 4.67 -7.46 -0.17
CA GLU A 70 3.86 -6.25 -0.32
C GLU A 70 3.84 -5.78 -1.77
N LYS A 71 5.02 -5.69 -2.40
CA LYS A 71 5.12 -5.24 -3.80
C LYS A 71 4.51 -6.24 -4.78
N ARG A 72 4.65 -7.55 -4.56
CA ARG A 72 4.03 -8.58 -5.39
C ARG A 72 2.50 -8.55 -5.30
N SER A 73 1.96 -8.20 -4.13
CA SER A 73 0.52 -8.10 -3.90
C SER A 73 -0.19 -7.08 -4.80
N GLU A 74 0.56 -6.09 -5.33
CA GLU A 74 0.07 -5.09 -6.30
C GLU A 74 -0.14 -5.68 -7.72
N TYR A 75 0.44 -6.85 -8.01
CA TYR A 75 0.47 -7.45 -9.35
C TYR A 75 -0.42 -8.69 -9.51
N CYS A 76 -1.16 -9.08 -8.48
CA CYS A 76 -1.96 -10.31 -8.48
C CYS A 76 -3.44 -10.06 -8.22
N ASP A 77 -4.24 -11.12 -8.40
CA ASP A 77 -5.66 -11.11 -8.13
C ASP A 77 -5.95 -11.20 -6.62
N ARG A 78 -7.19 -10.89 -6.24
CA ARG A 78 -7.62 -10.70 -4.85
C ARG A 78 -7.17 -11.81 -3.89
N ASP A 79 -7.25 -13.07 -4.29
CA ASP A 79 -6.88 -14.21 -3.43
C ASP A 79 -5.38 -14.28 -3.17
N LEU A 80 -4.56 -14.06 -4.21
CA LEU A 80 -3.11 -14.00 -4.08
C LEU A 80 -2.68 -12.73 -3.32
N THR A 81 -3.34 -11.60 -3.55
CA THR A 81 -3.10 -10.37 -2.78
C THR A 81 -3.34 -10.61 -1.30
N LYS A 82 -4.43 -11.29 -0.95
CA LYS A 82 -4.73 -11.66 0.44
C LYS A 82 -3.64 -12.54 1.04
N ALA A 83 -3.18 -13.57 0.33
CA ALA A 83 -2.13 -14.46 0.80
C ALA A 83 -0.79 -13.72 1.00
N ASP A 84 -0.39 -12.88 0.04
CA ASP A 84 0.82 -12.08 0.14
C ASP A 84 0.77 -11.11 1.32
N LEU A 85 -0.35 -10.39 1.51
CA LEU A 85 -0.50 -9.45 2.62
C LEU A 85 -0.62 -10.10 4.00
N GLN A 86 -1.12 -11.34 4.07
CA GLN A 86 -1.00 -12.14 5.28
C GLN A 86 0.48 -12.45 5.59
N MET A 87 1.29 -12.75 4.57
CA MET A 87 2.71 -12.96 4.76
C MET A 87 3.43 -11.66 5.17
N VAL A 88 3.07 -10.51 4.59
CA VAL A 88 3.59 -9.20 5.03
C VAL A 88 3.33 -8.98 6.51
N THR A 89 2.09 -9.21 6.96
CA THR A 89 1.71 -9.03 8.37
C THR A 89 2.48 -9.97 9.30
N LYS A 90 2.79 -11.21 8.85
CA LYS A 90 3.61 -12.16 9.61
C LYS A 90 5.08 -11.74 9.72
N LEU A 91 5.63 -11.18 8.64
CA LEU A 91 7.04 -10.80 8.55
C LEU A 91 7.32 -9.43 9.20
N ASP A 92 6.40 -8.49 9.05
CA ASP A 92 6.49 -7.12 9.54
C ASP A 92 5.08 -6.60 9.93
N PRO A 93 4.64 -6.84 11.18
CA PRO A 93 3.32 -6.42 11.66
C PRO A 93 3.11 -4.90 11.68
N LEU A 94 4.17 -4.10 11.54
CA LEU A 94 4.09 -2.64 11.59
C LEU A 94 3.87 -2.01 10.21
N ARG A 95 3.76 -2.84 9.16
CA ARG A 95 3.38 -2.39 7.81
C ARG A 95 1.91 -2.03 7.79
N VAL A 96 1.62 -0.79 7.39
CA VAL A 96 0.26 -0.25 7.36
C VAL A 96 -0.57 -0.80 6.18
N TYR A 97 0.05 -1.04 5.02
CA TYR A 97 -0.66 -1.40 3.79
C TYR A 97 -1.55 -2.66 3.93
N PRO A 98 -1.09 -3.77 4.53
CA PRO A 98 -1.94 -4.94 4.78
C PRO A 98 -3.21 -4.66 5.58
N TYR A 99 -3.18 -3.73 6.55
CA TYR A 99 -4.35 -3.38 7.36
C TYR A 99 -5.33 -2.52 6.56
N ARG A 100 -4.82 -1.52 5.82
CA ARG A 100 -5.65 -0.68 4.93
C ARG A 100 -6.36 -1.51 3.86
N TYR A 101 -5.63 -2.41 3.21
CA TYR A 101 -6.21 -3.28 2.18
C TYR A 101 -7.30 -4.17 2.76
N ARG A 102 -7.03 -4.84 3.90
CA ARG A 102 -8.04 -5.68 4.57
C ARG A 102 -9.25 -4.86 5.01
N ALA A 103 -9.06 -3.65 5.53
CA ALA A 103 -10.15 -2.77 5.90
C ALA A 103 -11.03 -2.38 4.70
N ALA A 104 -10.43 -2.02 3.56
CA ALA A 104 -11.18 -1.74 2.32
C ALA A 104 -11.98 -2.96 1.83
N VAL A 105 -11.35 -4.14 1.78
CA VAL A 105 -12.03 -5.38 1.41
C VAL A 105 -13.16 -5.74 2.37
N LEU A 106 -13.01 -5.48 3.67
CA LEU A 106 -14.07 -5.70 4.65
C LEU A 106 -15.24 -4.72 4.46
N MET A 107 -14.94 -3.45 4.17
CA MET A 107 -15.95 -2.43 3.86
C MET A 107 -16.75 -2.81 2.61
N ASP A 108 -16.08 -3.22 1.52
CA ASP A 108 -16.73 -3.70 0.29
C ASP A 108 -17.62 -4.93 0.52
N ASN A 109 -17.33 -5.71 1.55
CA ASN A 109 -18.09 -6.90 1.94
C ASN A 109 -19.15 -6.61 3.02
N HIS A 110 -19.47 -5.35 3.29
CA HIS A 110 -20.44 -4.93 4.32
C HIS A 110 -20.10 -5.46 5.72
N LYS A 111 -18.80 -5.48 6.05
CA LYS A 111 -18.25 -5.84 7.37
C LYS A 111 -17.59 -4.63 8.00
N GLU A 112 -18.38 -3.58 8.20
CA GLU A 112 -17.88 -2.24 8.52
C GLU A 112 -17.20 -2.20 9.90
N LYS A 113 -17.74 -2.94 10.88
CA LYS A 113 -17.12 -3.07 12.22
C LYS A 113 -15.73 -3.71 12.16
N ASP A 114 -15.58 -4.76 11.36
CA ASP A 114 -14.29 -5.43 11.19
C ASP A 114 -13.31 -4.52 10.42
N ALA A 115 -13.80 -3.76 9.44
CA ALA A 115 -13.01 -2.80 8.68
C ALA A 115 -12.41 -1.71 9.58
N ILE A 116 -13.24 -1.09 10.44
CA ILE A 116 -12.81 -0.08 11.42
C ILE A 116 -11.83 -0.69 12.43
N SER A 117 -12.04 -1.95 12.83
CA SER A 117 -11.13 -2.68 13.73
C SER A 117 -9.73 -2.86 13.10
N GLU A 118 -9.64 -3.22 11.82
CA GLU A 118 -8.35 -3.33 11.13
C GLU A 118 -7.59 -1.99 11.07
N LEU A 119 -8.27 -0.88 10.78
CA LEU A 119 -7.63 0.44 10.83
C LEU A 119 -7.22 0.82 12.25
N THR A 120 -8.00 0.45 13.25
CA THR A 120 -7.67 0.69 14.66
C THR A 120 -6.40 -0.03 15.07
N LYS A 121 -6.20 -1.28 14.62
CA LYS A 121 -4.95 -2.01 14.83
C LYS A 121 -3.76 -1.26 14.22
N ALA A 122 -3.90 -0.75 13.01
CA ALA A 122 -2.84 0.01 12.34
C ALA A 122 -2.49 1.31 13.09
N ILE A 123 -3.51 2.08 13.47
CA ILE A 123 -3.36 3.36 14.18
C ILE A 123 -2.68 3.16 15.54
N ALA A 124 -2.88 2.02 16.20
CA ALA A 124 -2.28 1.73 17.50
C ALA A 124 -0.74 1.72 17.49
N PHE A 125 -0.11 1.38 16.36
CA PHE A 125 1.35 1.42 16.23
C PHE A 125 1.86 2.51 15.29
N LYS A 126 1.02 3.00 14.37
CA LYS A 126 1.33 4.14 13.52
C LYS A 126 0.06 4.92 13.23
N ALA A 127 -0.12 6.02 13.95
CA ALA A 127 -1.09 7.04 13.59
C ALA A 127 -0.49 7.92 12.49
N ASP A 128 -1.08 7.87 11.28
CA ASP A 128 -0.77 8.83 10.22
C ASP A 128 -2.06 9.44 9.67
N LEU A 129 -1.91 10.57 8.98
CA LEU A 129 -3.02 11.38 8.48
C LEU A 129 -3.96 10.57 7.57
N ASN A 130 -3.40 9.70 6.72
CA ASN A 130 -4.18 8.89 5.79
C ASN A 130 -5.01 7.82 6.50
N LEU A 131 -4.46 7.22 7.57
CA LEU A 131 -5.18 6.24 8.37
C LEU A 131 -6.32 6.86 9.16
N LEU A 132 -6.07 8.02 9.78
CA LEU A 132 -7.09 8.77 10.53
C LEU A 132 -8.21 9.23 9.61
N HIS A 133 -7.87 9.82 8.46
CA HIS A 133 -8.86 10.19 7.45
C HIS A 133 -9.69 8.97 7.02
N LEU A 134 -9.05 7.87 6.62
CA LEU A 134 -9.76 6.68 6.14
C LEU A 134 -10.72 6.12 7.21
N ARG A 135 -10.29 6.07 8.48
CA ARG A 135 -11.16 5.59 9.56
C ARG A 135 -12.28 6.58 9.89
N ALA A 136 -12.04 7.89 9.80
CA ALA A 136 -13.07 8.91 9.93
C ALA A 136 -14.16 8.76 8.85
N ALA A 137 -13.77 8.54 7.60
CA ALA A 137 -14.70 8.28 6.49
C ALA A 137 -15.49 6.98 6.71
N PHE A 138 -14.88 5.95 7.27
CA PHE A 138 -15.58 4.70 7.63
C PHE A 138 -16.59 4.92 8.76
N HIS A 139 -16.24 5.73 9.76
CA HIS A 139 -17.15 6.13 10.83
C HIS A 139 -18.32 6.97 10.29
N GLU A 140 -18.07 7.95 9.40
CA GLU A 140 -19.12 8.72 8.70
C GLU A 140 -20.07 7.79 7.95
N HIS A 141 -19.54 6.82 7.19
CA HIS A 141 -20.33 5.87 6.42
C HIS A 141 -21.30 5.03 7.29
N VAL A 142 -20.88 4.62 8.49
CA VAL A 142 -21.73 3.85 9.41
C VAL A 142 -22.60 4.73 10.33
N GLY A 143 -22.54 6.07 10.16
CA GLY A 143 -23.27 7.02 11.00
C GLY A 143 -22.69 7.22 12.41
N ASP A 144 -21.45 6.78 12.66
CA ASP A 144 -20.74 7.03 13.92
C ASP A 144 -20.09 8.42 13.89
N ILE A 145 -20.92 9.45 14.04
CA ILE A 145 -20.53 10.86 14.03
C ILE A 145 -19.44 11.15 15.07
N SER A 146 -19.59 10.59 16.28
CA SER A 146 -18.62 10.74 17.38
C SER A 146 -17.25 10.18 17.00
N GLY A 147 -17.21 8.97 16.43
CA GLY A 147 -16.00 8.32 15.96
C GLY A 147 -15.31 9.11 14.85
N ALA A 148 -16.09 9.59 13.88
CA ALA A 148 -15.58 10.39 12.78
C ALA A 148 -14.97 11.71 13.27
N LEU A 149 -15.68 12.51 14.08
CA LEU A 149 -15.16 13.77 14.63
C LEU A 149 -13.90 13.58 15.48
N ARG A 150 -13.81 12.49 16.24
CA ARG A 150 -12.60 12.19 17.00
C ARG A 150 -11.38 12.01 16.09
N ASP A 151 -11.54 11.26 15.01
CA ASP A 151 -10.46 11.05 14.04
C ASP A 151 -10.16 12.33 13.25
N CYS A 152 -11.18 13.15 12.91
CA CYS A 152 -10.98 14.47 12.32
C CYS A 152 -10.09 15.36 13.20
N ARG A 153 -10.41 15.47 14.49
CA ARG A 153 -9.66 16.30 15.44
C ARG A 153 -8.23 15.79 15.60
N ALA A 154 -8.03 14.47 15.62
CA ALA A 154 -6.70 13.87 15.68
C ALA A 154 -5.88 14.13 14.42
N ALA A 155 -6.50 14.12 13.23
CA ALA A 155 -5.83 14.44 11.98
C ALA A 155 -5.49 15.93 11.88
N LEU A 156 -6.43 16.81 12.23
CA LEU A 156 -6.26 18.27 12.20
C LEU A 156 -5.28 18.79 13.27
N SER A 157 -5.01 18.02 14.34
CA SER A 157 -3.94 18.38 15.27
C SER A 157 -2.54 18.11 14.70
N VAL A 158 -2.42 17.20 13.73
CA VAL A 158 -1.19 16.92 12.99
C VAL A 158 -1.02 17.90 11.83
N ASP A 159 -2.08 18.13 11.06
CA ASP A 159 -2.11 19.11 9.98
C ASP A 159 -3.41 19.93 10.02
N PRO A 160 -3.39 21.13 10.64
CA PRO A 160 -4.56 22.00 10.74
C PRO A 160 -5.12 22.47 9.40
N ASN A 161 -4.32 22.43 8.32
CA ASN A 161 -4.70 22.92 7.01
C ASN A 161 -5.03 21.79 6.03
N HIS A 162 -5.18 20.55 6.51
CA HIS A 162 -5.53 19.43 5.65
C HIS A 162 -6.96 19.58 5.12
N GLN A 163 -7.08 20.04 3.87
CA GLN A 163 -8.34 20.43 3.26
C GLN A 163 -9.41 19.33 3.28
N GLU A 164 -9.06 18.11 2.87
CA GLU A 164 -10.04 17.01 2.81
C GLU A 164 -10.59 16.66 4.20
N MET A 165 -9.74 16.77 5.23
CA MET A 165 -10.13 16.50 6.61
C MET A 165 -11.03 17.61 7.17
N LEU A 166 -10.77 18.87 6.81
CA LEU A 166 -11.66 19.99 7.14
C LEU A 166 -13.03 19.82 6.49
N GLU A 167 -13.07 19.44 5.22
CA GLU A 167 -14.32 19.16 4.49
C GLU A 167 -15.12 18.04 5.15
N LEU A 168 -14.46 16.92 5.49
CA LEU A 168 -15.09 15.80 6.19
C LEU A 168 -15.58 16.22 7.58
N HIS A 169 -14.77 16.97 8.34
CA HIS A 169 -15.17 17.51 9.64
C HIS A 169 -16.42 18.39 9.55
N HIS A 170 -16.48 19.32 8.59
CA HIS A 170 -17.65 20.17 8.38
C HIS A 170 -18.90 19.36 8.01
N ARG A 171 -18.79 18.38 7.11
CA ARG A 171 -19.92 17.49 6.75
C ARG A 171 -20.43 16.73 7.97
N VAL A 172 -19.55 16.05 8.70
CA VAL A 172 -19.91 15.24 9.86
C VAL A 172 -20.52 16.12 10.96
N ASN A 173 -19.97 17.31 11.21
CA ASN A 173 -20.48 18.22 12.23
C ASN A 173 -21.87 18.80 11.87
N SER A 174 -22.24 18.86 10.59
CA SER A 174 -23.59 19.28 10.17
C SER A 174 -24.65 18.20 10.35
N GLN A 175 -24.25 16.96 10.64
CA GLN A 175 -25.13 15.83 10.92
C GLN A 175 -25.41 15.67 12.41
N GLU A 176 -24.79 16.48 13.28
CA GLU A 176 -25.16 16.55 14.69
C GLU A 176 -26.57 17.16 14.85
N PRO A 177 -27.46 16.53 15.64
CA PRO A 177 -28.83 17.00 15.86
C PRO A 177 -28.92 18.28 16.72
#